data_AF-A0A8J7MIW0-F1
#
_entry.id   AF-A0A8J7MIW0-F1
#
_cell.length_a   1.000
_cell.length_b   1.000
_cell.length_c   1.000
_cell.angle_alpha   90.00
_cell.angle_beta   90.00
_cell.angle_gamma   90.00
#
_symmetry.space_group_name_H-M   'P 1'
#
loop_
_entity.id
_entity.type
_entity.pdbx_description
1 polymer ?
#
loop_
_entity_poly.entity_id
_entity_poly.type
_entity_poly.pdbx_seq_one_letter_code
_entity_poly.pdbx_strand_id
1 'polypeptide(L)'
;MKFLTAEWRKLIMANYLVEPALLLPYLPAGTELDYWNGKLHLSLVGFMFLNTKVLGLPIPFHRNFEELNLRFYVKYQHEGEWRRGVV
;
A
#
# COMPACT_ATOMS: atom_id res chain seq x y z
N MET A 1 24.23 4.35 1.38
CA MET A 1 23.96 2.89 1.49
C MET A 1 22.45 2.69 1.34
N LYS A 2 21.96 1.69 0.59
CA LYS A 2 20.50 1.47 0.44
C LYS A 2 19.99 0.62 1.61
N PHE A 3 18.86 1.02 2.22
CA PHE A 3 18.25 0.27 3.33
C PHE A 3 17.69 -1.08 2.86
N LEU A 4 16.89 -1.09 1.81
CA LEU A 4 16.30 -2.29 1.22
C LEU A 4 16.62 -2.34 -0.27
N THR A 5 17.03 -3.50 -0.77
CA THR A 5 17.06 -3.78 -2.22
C THR A 5 16.34 -5.09 -2.49
N ALA A 6 15.46 -5.08 -3.49
CA ALA A 6 14.71 -6.23 -3.93
C ALA A 6 14.25 -6.01 -5.37
N GLU A 7 13.84 -7.09 -6.02
CA GLU A 7 13.16 -7.06 -7.31
C GLU A 7 11.67 -7.34 -7.09
N TRP A 8 10.81 -6.55 -7.74
CA TRP A 8 9.37 -6.81 -7.75
C TRP A 8 9.01 -7.44 -9.07
N ARG A 9 8.51 -8.68 -9.03
CA ARG A 9 8.13 -9.43 -10.23
C ARG A 9 6.69 -9.95 -10.11
N LYS A 10 6.06 -10.20 -11.27
CA LYS A 10 4.73 -10.82 -11.37
C LYS A 10 3.66 -10.03 -10.61
N LEU A 11 3.56 -8.74 -10.92
CA LEU A 11 2.57 -7.83 -10.34
C LEU A 11 1.15 -8.15 -10.81
N ILE A 12 0.21 -8.22 -9.87
CA ILE A 12 -1.23 -8.21 -10.10
C ILE A 12 -1.87 -7.09 -9.28
N MET A 13 -2.87 -6.43 -9.85
CA MET A 13 -3.67 -5.42 -9.17
C MET A 13 -5.13 -5.61 -9.52
N ALA A 14 -5.99 -5.70 -8.51
CA ALA A 14 -7.44 -5.72 -8.64
C ALA A 14 -8.03 -4.59 -7.79
N ASN A 15 -8.89 -3.77 -8.40
CA ASN A 15 -9.52 -2.63 -7.74
C ASN A 15 -11.02 -2.86 -7.62
N TYR A 16 -11.55 -2.72 -6.41
CA TYR A 16 -12.96 -2.92 -6.10
C TYR A 16 -13.59 -1.59 -5.72
N LEU A 17 -14.82 -1.36 -6.19
CA LEU A 17 -15.66 -0.30 -5.68
C LEU A 17 -16.29 -0.76 -4.37
N VAL A 18 -16.20 0.06 -3.34
CA VAL A 18 -16.68 -0.29 -2.00
C VAL A 18 -17.46 0.85 -1.37
N GLU A 19 -18.37 0.51 -0.48
CA GLU A 19 -19.11 1.48 0.33
C GLU A 19 -18.21 2.07 1.42
N PRO A 20 -18.32 3.38 1.74
CA PRO A 20 -17.49 4.02 2.77
C PRO A 20 -17.57 3.32 4.12
N ALA A 21 -18.74 2.81 4.49
CA ALA A 21 -19.00 2.13 5.76
C ALA A 21 -18.07 0.93 6.01
N LEU A 22 -17.56 0.29 4.94
CA LEU A 22 -16.62 -0.83 5.05
C LEU A 22 -15.22 -0.37 5.47
N LEU A 23 -14.83 0.86 5.14
CA LEU A 23 -13.47 1.38 5.37
C LEU A 23 -13.35 2.27 6.60
N LEU A 24 -14.44 2.92 7.02
CA LEU A 24 -14.45 3.82 8.19
C LEU A 24 -13.83 3.21 9.46
N PRO A 25 -14.06 1.93 9.81
CA PRO A 25 -13.45 1.34 11.02
C PRO A 25 -11.93 1.24 10.98
N TYR A 26 -11.33 1.28 9.79
CA TYR A 26 -9.89 1.12 9.57
C TYR A 26 -9.19 2.45 9.27
N LEU A 27 -9.92 3.57 9.29
CA LEU A 27 -9.40 4.89 8.95
C LEU A 27 -8.46 5.40 10.05
N PRO A 28 -7.18 5.70 9.75
CA PRO A 28 -6.26 6.25 10.73
C PRO A 28 -6.72 7.63 11.22
N ALA A 29 -6.40 7.93 12.49
CA ALA A 29 -6.71 9.21 13.09
C ALA A 29 -6.09 10.38 12.29
N GLY A 30 -6.88 11.43 12.05
CA GLY A 30 -6.44 12.61 11.30
C GLY A 30 -6.44 12.43 9.78
N THR A 31 -7.01 11.35 9.26
CA THR A 31 -7.16 11.11 7.82
C THR A 31 -8.63 11.05 7.40
N GLU A 32 -8.89 11.34 6.13
CA GLU A 32 -10.18 11.22 5.46
C GLU A 32 -10.06 10.21 4.31
N LEU A 33 -11.17 9.55 3.98
CA LEU A 33 -11.28 8.72 2.79
C LEU A 33 -11.04 9.55 1.52
N ASP A 34 -10.16 9.09 0.63
CA ASP A 34 -9.89 9.73 -0.65
C ASP A 34 -10.74 9.10 -1.76
N TYR A 35 -11.55 9.93 -2.40
CA TYR A 35 -12.47 9.51 -3.47
C TYR A 35 -11.84 9.84 -4.81
N TRP A 36 -11.76 8.84 -5.68
CA TRP A 36 -11.35 9.02 -7.07
C TRP A 36 -12.58 9.09 -7.97
N ASN A 37 -12.81 10.22 -8.64
CA ASN A 37 -14.00 10.45 -9.48
C ASN A 37 -15.33 10.14 -8.75
N GLY A 38 -15.42 10.55 -7.48
CA GLY A 38 -16.61 10.30 -6.64
C GLY A 38 -16.78 8.85 -6.18
N LYS A 39 -15.78 7.99 -6.42
CA LYS A 39 -15.82 6.57 -6.08
C LYS A 39 -14.70 6.19 -5.12
N LEU A 40 -15.01 5.28 -4.21
CA LEU A 40 -14.06 4.67 -3.29
C LEU A 40 -13.51 3.38 -3.87
N HIS A 41 -12.18 3.24 -3.82
CA HIS A 41 -11.47 2.08 -4.34
C HIS A 41 -10.69 1.38 -3.24
N LEU A 42 -10.88 0.06 -3.17
CA LEU A 42 -10.06 -0.87 -2.40
C LEU A 42 -9.19 -1.66 -3.38
N SER A 43 -7.87 -1.57 -3.26
CA SER A 43 -6.90 -2.23 -4.13
C SER A 43 -6.32 -3.47 -3.45
N LEU A 44 -6.45 -4.62 -4.09
CA LEU A 44 -5.64 -5.79 -3.80
C LEU A 44 -4.43 -5.80 -4.74
N VAL A 45 -3.23 -5.72 -4.18
CA VAL A 45 -1.96 -5.68 -4.92
C VAL A 45 -1.10 -6.86 -4.50
N GLY A 46 -0.78 -7.73 -5.45
CA GLY A 46 0.05 -8.89 -5.23
C GLY A 46 1.31 -8.84 -6.08
N PHE A 47 2.46 -9.20 -5.52
CA PHE A 47 3.69 -9.35 -6.28
C PHE A 47 4.71 -10.21 -5.52
N MET A 48 5.72 -10.69 -6.25
CA MET A 48 6.85 -11.42 -5.68
C MET A 48 7.97 -10.45 -5.33
N PHE A 49 8.39 -10.44 -4.07
CA PHE A 49 9.72 -9.96 -3.70
C PHE A 49 10.74 -11.03 -4.03
N LEU A 50 11.79 -10.65 -4.77
CA LEU A 50 12.92 -11.53 -5.06
C LEU A 50 14.24 -10.85 -4.74
N ASN A 51 15.23 -11.66 -4.37
CA ASN A 51 16.60 -11.22 -4.07
C ASN A 51 16.68 -10.13 -2.99
N THR A 52 15.75 -10.13 -2.04
CA THR A 52 15.67 -9.13 -0.97
C THR A 52 16.94 -9.11 -0.12
N LYS A 53 17.47 -7.91 0.12
CA LYS A 53 18.61 -7.63 0.99
C LYS A 53 18.32 -6.42 1.87
N VAL A 54 18.62 -6.53 3.16
CA VAL A 54 18.53 -5.43 4.12
C VAL A 54 19.93 -4.95 4.43
N LEU A 55 20.18 -3.65 4.26
CA LEU A 55 21.50 -3.03 4.37
C LEU A 55 22.57 -3.77 3.54
N GLY A 56 22.16 -4.34 2.40
CA GLY A 56 23.02 -5.12 1.51
C GLY A 56 23.22 -6.59 1.91
N LEU A 57 22.73 -7.03 3.07
CA LEU A 57 22.84 -8.41 3.55
C LEU A 57 21.62 -9.25 3.15
N PRO A 58 21.82 -10.42 2.51
CA PRO A 58 20.73 -11.36 2.25
C PRO A 58 20.38 -12.12 3.54
N ILE A 59 19.15 -11.98 4.01
CA ILE A 59 18.67 -12.70 5.21
C ILE A 59 18.23 -14.11 4.80
N PRO A 60 18.78 -15.19 5.40
CA PRO A 60 18.37 -16.55 5.11
C PRO A 60 16.85 -16.72 5.23
N PHE A 61 16.24 -17.47 4.29
CA PHE A 61 14.80 -17.72 4.21
C PHE A 61 13.89 -16.51 3.94
N HIS A 62 14.41 -15.28 3.92
CA HIS A 62 13.62 -14.05 3.75
C HIS A 62 14.04 -13.24 2.52
N ARG A 63 14.53 -13.96 1.49
CA ARG A 63 15.01 -13.36 0.24
C ARG A 63 13.94 -13.30 -0.84
N ASN A 64 13.09 -14.31 -0.88
CA ASN A 64 12.03 -14.47 -1.87
C ASN A 64 10.74 -14.78 -1.13
N PHE A 65 9.68 -14.02 -1.39
CA PHE A 65 8.37 -14.23 -0.78
C PHE A 65 7.28 -13.52 -1.58
N GLU A 66 6.06 -14.00 -1.45
CA GLU A 66 4.84 -13.35 -1.92
C GLU A 66 4.47 -12.20 -0.99
N GLU A 67 4.11 -11.05 -1.56
CA GLU A 67 3.46 -9.97 -0.82
C GLU A 67 2.06 -9.70 -1.39
N LEU A 68 1.09 -9.60 -0.49
CA LEU A 68 -0.28 -9.20 -0.78
C LEU A 68 -0.65 -8.01 0.10
N ASN A 69 -0.92 -6.88 -0.54
CA ASN A 69 -1.38 -5.68 0.11
C ASN A 69 -2.86 -5.47 -0.21
N LEU A 70 -3.68 -5.36 0.82
CA LEU A 70 -5.04 -4.86 0.70
C LEU A 70 -5.03 -3.41 1.18
N ARG A 71 -5.25 -2.47 0.26
CA ARG A 71 -5.08 -1.05 0.56
C ARG A 71 -6.19 -0.15 0.06
N PHE A 72 -6.48 0.90 0.81
CA PHE A 72 -7.41 1.96 0.39
C PHE A 72 -6.76 3.34 0.52
N TYR A 73 -7.32 4.32 -0.18
CA TYR A 73 -6.72 5.65 -0.32
C TYR A 73 -7.29 6.60 0.74
N VAL A 74 -6.38 7.35 1.34
CA VAL A 74 -6.70 8.37 2.34
C VAL A 74 -6.03 9.69 1.99
N LYS A 75 -6.56 10.78 2.53
CA LYS A 75 -5.96 12.10 2.45
C LYS A 75 -5.96 12.75 3.82
N TYR A 76 -5.01 13.62 4.07
CA TYR A 76 -4.97 14.42 5.29
C TYR A 76 -4.50 15.83 4.96
N GLN A 77 -4.94 16.79 5.77
CA GLN A 77 -4.55 18.18 5.62
C GLN A 77 -3.34 18.49 6.51
N HIS A 78 -2.30 19.06 5.92
CA HIS A 78 -1.09 19.47 6.62
C HIS A 78 -0.68 20.85 6.15
N GLU A 79 -0.64 21.81 7.07
CA GLU A 79 -0.23 23.21 6.78
C GLU A 79 -1.02 23.84 5.61
N GLY A 80 -2.31 23.50 5.49
CA GLY A 80 -3.18 23.99 4.42
C GLY A 80 -3.13 23.19 3.12
N GLU A 81 -2.21 22.23 2.98
CA GLU A 81 -2.07 21.37 1.81
C GLU A 81 -2.70 19.99 2.01
N TRP A 82 -3.32 19.46 0.95
CA TRP A 82 -3.80 18.08 0.94
C TRP A 82 -2.68 17.12 0.56
N ARG A 83 -2.41 16.17 1.44
CA ARG A 83 -1.48 15.05 1.20
C ARG A 83 -2.27 13.75 1.09
N ARG A 84 -1.87 12.90 0.14
CA ARG A 84 -2.50 11.60 -0.11
C ARG A 84 -1.63 10.48 0.42
N GLY A 85 -2.27 9.43 0.91
CA GLY A 85 -1.64 8.22 1.42
C GLY A 85 -2.46 6.99 1.07
N VAL A 86 -1.92 5.84 1.47
CA VAL A 86 -2.61 4.56 1.43
C VAL A 86 -2.50 3.92 2.79
N VAL A 87 -3.54 3.18 3.16
CA VAL A 87 -3.60 2.33 4.34
C VAL A 87 -3.60 0.91 3.87
#